data_AF-A0A9R1M266-F1
#
_entry.id   AF-A0A9R1M266-F1
#
_cell.length_a   1.000
_cell.length_b   1.000
_cell.length_c   1.000
_cell.angle_alpha   90.00
_cell.angle_beta   90.00
_cell.angle_gamma   90.00
#
_symmetry.space_group_name_H-M   'P 1'
#
loop_
_entity.id
_entity.type
_entity.pdbx_description
1 polymer ?
#
loop_
_entity_poly.entity_id
_entity_poly.type
_entity_poly.pdbx_seq_one_letter_code
_entity_poly.pdbx_strand_id
1 'polypeptide(L)'
;MPPFLIVFTLLSCIHTPANSAATDTILAGQSLAVNDKLISGNGRYALGFFQTEGTTNWYLGIWFNAVPKFTPAWVGNRDNPVKNTTSVELTISHDGNLVILNRSTMSIIWSTQANISRNSTTARLLSTGNLVLTDSSNLSEFLWQSFDHPTDTFFPGAKHGWDKATGLNRRFVSWKSLTNPATGVYYYEVDPAAVDQIVLVALNSSIPYWSSGAWNGKYFSGIPEMAARHSISAKFVHSDKEKYWTYKLVPQYMDPNMLTRHVIDISGQMKTFIWMKGTPDWVMINAQPRDQCDVDAICGPFTICNDNNFPQCNCMEGFTITSPKDWDLEDRAGGCSRKTKLDCISNRGTTHTTDKFYSMPCVKLPKDAPEVDAAASASECAQVCLNNCSCTAYSFGDNGCSMWHNKLLNIRALPCSGTANSNGETLYLRLSAKDVQSLKNNRRGIVIGIVTGTGVFVLGLFALILLIMIQRNKKKNYSEDARWCLSS
;
A
#
# COMPACT_ATOMS: atom_id res chain seq x y z
N MET A 1 -43.34 76.81 12.18
CA MET A 1 -42.73 76.19 10.98
C MET A 1 -41.34 75.66 11.37
N PRO A 2 -40.90 74.53 10.83
CA PRO A 2 -40.70 73.21 11.50
C PRO A 2 -39.21 72.88 11.81
N PRO A 3 -38.79 71.64 12.19
CA PRO A 3 -39.48 70.51 12.83
C PRO A 3 -38.78 69.98 14.12
N PHE A 4 -39.52 69.17 14.89
CA PHE A 4 -39.04 68.28 15.94
C PHE A 4 -38.16 67.15 15.37
N LEU A 5 -36.99 66.92 15.96
CA LEU A 5 -36.14 65.76 15.70
C LEU A 5 -36.42 64.68 16.75
N ILE A 6 -37.17 63.66 16.37
CA ILE A 6 -37.36 62.43 17.13
C ILE A 6 -36.18 61.51 16.82
N VAL A 7 -35.33 61.25 17.82
CA VAL A 7 -34.25 60.26 17.72
C VAL A 7 -34.84 58.88 18.00
N PHE A 8 -35.02 58.08 16.97
CA PHE A 8 -35.29 56.65 17.09
C PHE A 8 -33.98 55.91 17.31
N THR A 9 -33.75 55.43 18.53
CA THR A 9 -32.71 54.43 18.81
C THR A 9 -33.21 53.06 18.36
N LEU A 10 -32.77 52.60 17.19
CA LEU A 10 -32.91 51.19 16.80
C LEU A 10 -31.98 50.34 17.69
N LEU A 11 -32.56 49.61 18.65
CA LEU A 11 -31.91 48.42 19.21
C LEU A 11 -31.90 47.32 18.14
N SER A 12 -30.83 47.27 17.36
CA SER A 12 -30.50 46.10 16.57
C SER A 12 -30.06 44.98 17.52
N CYS A 13 -30.98 44.05 17.82
CA CYS A 13 -30.66 42.75 18.41
C CYS A 13 -29.73 42.01 17.46
N ILE A 14 -28.42 42.12 17.70
CA ILE A 14 -27.44 41.20 17.12
C ILE A 14 -27.68 39.87 17.83
N HIS A 15 -28.54 39.02 17.26
CA HIS A 15 -28.50 37.59 17.52
C HIS A 15 -27.17 37.09 16.96
N THR A 16 -26.12 37.18 17.76
CA THR A 16 -24.97 36.30 17.60
C THR A 16 -25.53 34.88 17.66
N PRO A 17 -25.36 34.04 16.62
CA PRO A 17 -25.64 32.62 16.75
C PRO A 17 -24.88 32.17 17.99
N ALA A 18 -25.58 31.54 18.94
CA ALA A 18 -24.91 30.90 20.05
C ALA A 18 -23.89 29.95 19.42
N ASN A 19 -22.60 30.24 19.61
CA ASN A 19 -21.54 29.29 19.33
C ASN A 19 -21.86 28.11 20.24
N SER A 20 -22.56 27.11 19.71
CA SER A 20 -22.75 25.85 20.40
C SER A 20 -21.35 25.35 20.73
N ALA A 21 -21.00 25.33 22.01
CA ALA A 21 -19.74 24.75 22.44
C ALA A 21 -19.67 23.35 21.84
N ALA A 22 -18.64 23.06 21.04
CA ALA A 22 -18.49 21.75 20.44
C ALA A 22 -18.35 20.74 21.59
N THR A 23 -19.29 19.79 21.66
CA THR A 23 -19.30 18.77 22.71
C THR A 23 -18.45 17.58 22.27
N ASP A 24 -17.90 16.84 23.24
CA ASP A 24 -17.21 15.57 23.01
C ASP A 24 -18.13 14.36 23.24
N THR A 25 -19.41 14.60 23.56
CA THR A 25 -20.32 13.63 24.15
C THR A 25 -21.71 13.68 23.49
N ILE A 26 -22.32 12.51 23.29
CA ILE A 26 -23.75 12.32 22.95
C ILE A 26 -24.40 11.58 24.11
N LEU A 27 -25.40 12.21 24.73
CA LEU A 27 -26.25 11.60 25.76
C LEU A 27 -27.48 10.94 25.13
N ALA A 28 -28.12 10.04 25.88
CA ALA A 28 -29.41 9.49 25.48
C ALA A 28 -30.44 10.60 25.19
N GLY A 29 -31.15 10.50 24.06
CA GLY A 29 -32.08 11.53 23.58
C GLY A 29 -31.44 12.69 22.81
N GLN A 30 -30.11 12.76 22.75
CA GLN A 30 -29.38 13.66 21.85
C GLN A 30 -29.02 12.95 20.55
N SER A 31 -28.85 13.74 19.49
CA SER A 31 -28.42 13.26 18.18
C SER A 31 -27.39 14.21 17.58
N LEU A 32 -26.55 13.67 16.71
CA LEU A 32 -25.61 14.41 15.89
C LEU A 32 -26.09 14.36 14.44
N ALA A 33 -26.48 15.52 13.90
CA ALA A 33 -26.90 15.61 12.51
C ALA A 33 -25.69 15.54 11.56
N VAL A 34 -25.95 15.34 10.27
CA VAL A 34 -24.92 15.16 9.23
C VAL A 34 -23.93 16.33 9.15
N ASN A 35 -24.38 17.56 9.38
CA ASN A 35 -23.53 18.75 9.30
C ASN A 35 -22.86 19.12 10.64
N ASP A 36 -23.16 18.38 11.71
CA ASP A 36 -22.61 18.60 13.03
C ASP A 36 -21.38 17.71 13.26
N LYS A 37 -20.57 18.08 14.25
CA LYS A 37 -19.42 17.27 14.68
C LYS A 37 -19.23 17.31 16.19
N LEU A 38 -18.76 16.21 16.75
CA LEU A 38 -18.16 16.17 18.08
C LEU A 38 -16.67 16.48 17.97
N ILE A 39 -16.11 17.17 18.95
CA ILE A 39 -14.68 17.46 19.03
C ILE A 39 -14.14 16.91 20.35
N SER A 40 -13.03 16.18 20.32
CA SER A 40 -12.39 15.66 21.52
C SER A 40 -11.97 16.80 22.45
N GLY A 41 -11.91 16.57 23.77
CA GLY A 41 -11.61 17.63 24.75
C GLY A 41 -10.28 18.39 24.55
N ASN A 42 -9.33 17.82 23.78
CA ASN A 42 -8.07 18.47 23.40
C ASN A 42 -8.07 19.08 21.98
N GLY A 43 -9.19 19.07 21.27
CA GLY A 43 -9.35 19.61 19.93
C GLY A 43 -8.71 18.81 18.79
N ARG A 44 -8.01 17.70 19.09
CA ARG A 44 -7.18 16.97 18.11
C ARG A 44 -7.97 16.08 17.16
N TYR A 45 -9.09 15.57 17.61
CA TYR A 45 -9.93 14.65 16.87
C TYR A 45 -11.35 15.18 16.78
N ALA A 46 -12.01 14.88 15.68
CA ALA A 46 -13.43 15.13 15.54
C ALA A 46 -14.14 13.90 14.96
N LEU A 47 -15.40 13.74 15.32
CA LEU A 47 -16.31 12.71 14.83
C LEU A 47 -17.48 13.39 14.13
N GLY A 48 -17.90 12.87 12.99
CA GLY A 48 -19.08 13.33 12.27
C GLY A 48 -19.24 12.63 10.94
N PHE A 49 -20.18 13.11 10.13
CA PHE A 49 -20.40 12.60 8.78
C PHE A 49 -19.52 13.33 7.78
N PHE A 50 -18.96 12.59 6.83
CA PHE A 50 -18.15 13.13 5.75
C PHE A 50 -18.41 12.41 4.44
N GLN A 51 -18.06 13.06 3.34
CA GLN A 51 -18.13 12.55 1.99
C GLN A 51 -16.71 12.38 1.46
N THR A 52 -16.46 11.34 0.67
CA THR A 52 -15.18 11.20 -0.04
C THR A 52 -15.25 11.88 -1.41
N GLU A 53 -14.13 12.46 -1.84
CA GLU A 53 -14.04 13.18 -3.11
C GLU A 53 -14.50 12.32 -4.30
N GLY A 54 -15.27 12.93 -5.20
CA GLY A 54 -15.74 12.27 -6.42
C GLY A 54 -16.85 11.24 -6.23
N THR A 55 -17.42 11.09 -5.03
CA THR A 55 -18.53 10.16 -4.77
C THR A 55 -19.72 10.86 -4.10
N THR A 56 -20.91 10.25 -4.14
CA THR A 56 -22.10 10.68 -3.36
C THR A 56 -22.25 9.90 -2.04
N ASN A 57 -21.21 9.17 -1.63
CA ASN A 57 -21.27 8.29 -0.48
C ASN A 57 -20.86 9.04 0.79
N TRP A 58 -21.69 8.92 1.82
CA TRP A 58 -21.47 9.51 3.13
C TRP A 58 -21.11 8.45 4.17
N TYR A 59 -20.19 8.82 5.04
CA TYR A 59 -19.62 7.96 6.05
C TYR A 59 -19.57 8.68 7.39
N LEU A 60 -19.85 7.95 8.47
CA LEU A 60 -19.50 8.36 9.81
C LEU A 60 -18.02 8.02 10.05
N GLY A 61 -17.24 8.97 10.53
CA GLY A 61 -15.86 8.69 10.88
C GLY A 61 -15.20 9.70 11.79
N ILE A 62 -14.01 9.32 12.24
CA ILE A 62 -13.12 10.14 13.08
C ILE A 62 -11.99 10.63 12.19
N TRP A 63 -11.63 11.90 12.31
CA TRP A 63 -10.49 12.50 11.58
C TRP A 63 -9.59 13.33 12.50
N PHE A 64 -8.38 13.60 12.03
CA PHE A 64 -7.43 14.49 12.70
C PHE A 64 -7.84 15.96 12.53
N ASN A 65 -8.62 16.49 13.47
CA ASN A 65 -9.19 17.85 13.41
C ASN A 65 -8.15 18.98 13.49
N ALA A 66 -6.99 18.72 14.09
CA ALA A 66 -5.91 19.71 14.15
C ALA A 66 -5.09 19.84 12.85
N VAL A 67 -5.23 18.90 11.91
CA VAL A 67 -4.51 18.90 10.64
C VAL A 67 -5.33 19.65 9.59
N PRO A 68 -4.75 20.64 8.86
CA PRO A 68 -5.48 21.40 7.85
C PRO A 68 -6.06 20.51 6.73
N LYS A 69 -5.30 19.50 6.30
CA LYS A 69 -5.77 18.51 5.34
C LYS A 69 -6.70 17.50 6.01
N PHE A 70 -7.92 17.41 5.50
CA PHE A 70 -8.90 16.45 5.96
C PHE A 70 -8.35 15.01 5.87
N THR A 71 -8.19 14.36 7.01
CA THR A 71 -7.55 13.04 7.11
C THR A 71 -8.39 12.12 7.99
N PRO A 72 -9.25 11.28 7.39
CA PRO A 72 -9.96 10.23 8.11
C PRO A 72 -8.98 9.25 8.77
N ALA A 73 -9.38 8.73 9.92
CA ALA A 73 -8.58 7.83 10.74
C ALA A 73 -9.40 6.64 11.26
N TRP A 74 -10.73 6.75 11.24
CA TRP A 74 -11.64 5.64 11.52
C TRP A 74 -12.96 5.87 10.76
N VAL A 75 -13.58 4.80 10.27
CA VAL A 75 -14.84 4.86 9.51
C VAL A 75 -15.78 3.75 10.00
N GLY A 76 -16.94 4.13 10.53
CA GLY A 76 -17.89 3.18 11.10
C GLY A 76 -18.60 2.35 10.04
N ASN A 77 -19.26 3.01 9.10
CA ASN A 77 -20.07 2.38 8.05
C ASN A 77 -19.29 2.21 6.73
N ARG A 78 -18.01 1.80 6.82
CA ARG A 78 -17.08 1.79 5.67
C ARG A 78 -17.56 0.96 4.47
N ASP A 79 -18.25 -0.16 4.72
CA ASP A 79 -18.77 -1.05 3.68
C ASP A 79 -20.25 -0.78 3.34
N ASN A 80 -20.94 0.05 4.14
CA ASN A 80 -22.36 0.38 3.99
C ASN A 80 -22.56 1.91 3.97
N PRO A 81 -22.13 2.60 2.89
CA PRO A 81 -22.24 4.05 2.78
C PRO A 81 -23.70 4.54 2.80
N VAL A 82 -23.90 5.73 3.36
CA VAL A 82 -25.17 6.46 3.29
C VAL A 82 -25.22 7.19 1.95
N LYS A 83 -26.28 7.01 1.17
CA LYS A 83 -26.47 7.72 -0.12
C LYS A 83 -27.30 8.99 -0.02
N ASN A 84 -28.32 8.97 0.84
CA ASN A 84 -29.20 10.11 1.10
C ASN A 84 -29.09 10.46 2.59
N THR A 85 -28.62 11.67 2.87
CA THR A 85 -28.40 12.18 4.22
C THR A 85 -29.63 12.85 4.82
N THR A 86 -30.70 13.00 4.04
CA THR A 86 -31.97 13.54 4.53
C THR A 86 -32.46 12.67 5.69
N SER A 87 -32.66 13.28 6.85
CA SER A 87 -33.13 12.60 8.07
C SER A 87 -32.15 11.57 8.67
N VAL A 88 -30.89 11.56 8.25
CA VAL A 88 -29.83 10.73 8.85
C VAL A 88 -29.23 11.43 10.06
N GLU A 89 -29.02 10.68 11.14
CA GLU A 89 -28.36 11.14 12.35
C GLU A 89 -27.58 10.02 13.03
N LEU A 90 -26.61 10.40 13.85
CA LEU A 90 -25.97 9.51 14.82
C LEU A 90 -26.64 9.72 16.19
N THR A 91 -27.16 8.66 16.80
CA THR A 91 -27.92 8.76 18.05
C THR A 91 -27.77 7.49 18.90
N ILE A 92 -28.17 7.55 20.17
CA ILE A 92 -28.28 6.37 21.04
C ILE A 92 -29.70 5.82 20.90
N SER A 93 -29.81 4.59 20.42
CA SER A 93 -31.06 3.87 20.27
C SER A 93 -31.62 3.40 21.63
N HIS A 94 -32.89 2.98 21.65
CA HIS A 94 -33.59 2.50 22.84
C HIS A 94 -32.94 1.28 23.52
N ASP A 95 -32.18 0.49 22.77
CA ASP A 95 -31.36 -0.63 23.25
C ASP A 95 -30.00 -0.19 23.82
N GLY A 96 -29.75 1.12 23.88
CA GLY A 96 -28.52 1.72 24.38
C GLY A 96 -27.37 1.74 23.37
N ASN A 97 -27.53 1.15 22.18
CA ASN A 97 -26.47 1.14 21.18
C ASN A 97 -26.35 2.49 20.48
N LEU A 98 -25.12 2.86 20.10
CA LEU A 98 -24.87 4.00 19.23
C LEU A 98 -25.14 3.58 17.78
N VAL A 99 -26.01 4.30 17.08
CA VAL A 99 -26.51 3.93 15.76
C VAL A 99 -26.50 5.08 14.77
N ILE A 100 -26.28 4.75 13.49
CA ILE A 100 -26.65 5.62 12.37
C ILE A 100 -28.12 5.30 12.02
N LEU A 101 -29.02 6.22 12.33
CA LEU A 101 -30.46 6.07 12.13
C LEU A 101 -30.93 6.93 10.96
N ASN A 102 -31.76 6.35 10.09
CA ASN A 102 -32.60 7.14 9.19
C ASN A 102 -33.97 7.35 9.85
N ARG A 103 -34.26 8.58 10.30
CA ARG A 103 -35.51 8.91 11.01
C ARG A 103 -36.77 8.76 10.15
N SER A 104 -36.65 8.82 8.82
CA SER A 104 -37.81 8.71 7.93
C SER A 104 -38.29 7.26 7.77
N THR A 105 -37.35 6.31 7.72
CA THR A 105 -37.63 4.88 7.53
C THR A 105 -37.51 4.07 8.82
N MET A 106 -36.99 4.68 9.88
CA MET A 106 -36.59 4.02 11.13
C MET A 106 -35.57 2.88 10.94
N SER A 107 -34.82 2.90 9.82
CA SER A 107 -33.81 1.87 9.53
C SER A 107 -32.46 2.23 10.16
N ILE A 108 -31.82 1.24 10.76
CA ILE A 108 -30.45 1.34 11.29
C ILE A 108 -29.47 0.95 10.19
N ILE A 109 -28.54 1.85 9.85
CA ILE A 109 -27.53 1.64 8.79
C ILE A 109 -26.25 1.02 9.39
N TRP A 110 -25.93 1.39 10.63
CA TRP A 110 -24.79 0.90 11.39
C TRP A 110 -25.10 0.98 12.89
N SER A 111 -24.55 0.07 13.69
CA SER A 111 -24.71 0.02 15.15
C SER A 111 -23.44 -0.52 15.80
N THR A 112 -23.17 -0.13 17.04
CA THR A 112 -22.08 -0.67 17.87
C THR A 112 -22.25 -2.16 18.20
N GLN A 113 -23.49 -2.68 18.16
CA GLN A 113 -23.81 -4.08 18.47
C GLN A 113 -23.24 -4.56 19.81
N ALA A 114 -23.14 -3.66 20.80
CA ALA A 114 -22.65 -3.98 22.12
C ALA A 114 -23.74 -4.72 22.91
N ASN A 115 -23.33 -5.64 23.79
CA ASN A 115 -24.26 -6.33 24.69
C ASN A 115 -24.58 -5.45 25.90
N ILE A 116 -25.67 -4.70 25.82
CA ILE A 116 -26.02 -3.66 26.79
C ILE A 116 -27.15 -4.17 27.69
N SER A 117 -26.90 -4.19 28.99
CA SER A 117 -27.87 -4.65 30.01
C SER A 117 -28.73 -3.52 30.58
N ARG A 118 -28.37 -2.25 30.33
CA ARG A 118 -29.04 -1.06 30.89
C ARG A 118 -29.21 0.02 29.81
N ASN A 119 -30.42 0.57 29.71
CA ASN A 119 -30.81 1.52 28.65
C ASN A 119 -30.27 2.95 28.85
N SER A 120 -29.21 3.13 29.64
CA SER A 120 -28.60 4.44 29.88
C SER A 120 -27.12 4.39 29.54
N THR A 121 -26.82 4.64 28.28
CA THR A 121 -25.45 4.75 27.78
C THR A 121 -25.12 6.17 27.37
N THR A 122 -23.83 6.44 27.29
CA THR A 122 -23.27 7.72 26.85
C THR A 122 -22.15 7.44 25.87
N ALA A 123 -22.15 8.12 24.71
CA ALA A 123 -21.10 8.01 23.71
C ALA A 123 -20.14 9.20 23.81
N ARG A 124 -18.82 8.97 23.81
CA ARG A 124 -17.80 10.01 24.03
C ARG A 124 -16.61 9.85 23.10
N LEU A 125 -16.15 10.95 22.52
CA LEU A 125 -14.89 11.01 21.77
C LEU A 125 -13.75 11.45 22.70
N LEU A 126 -12.91 10.49 23.11
CA LEU A 126 -11.80 10.76 24.03
C LEU A 126 -10.68 11.58 23.37
N SER A 127 -9.86 12.23 24.19
CA SER A 127 -8.65 12.96 23.77
C SER A 127 -7.60 12.09 23.05
N THR A 128 -7.72 10.76 23.13
CA THR A 128 -6.89 9.80 22.39
C THR A 128 -7.39 9.54 20.97
N GLY A 129 -8.59 10.01 20.62
CA GLY A 129 -9.30 9.69 19.38
C GLY A 129 -10.18 8.44 19.49
N ASN A 130 -10.21 7.76 20.63
CA ASN A 130 -11.09 6.61 20.85
C ASN A 130 -12.52 7.09 21.08
N LEU A 131 -13.45 6.70 20.20
CA LEU A 131 -14.89 6.80 20.44
C LEU A 131 -15.32 5.63 21.33
N VAL A 132 -15.89 5.92 22.49
CA VAL A 132 -16.32 4.92 23.47
C VAL A 132 -17.81 5.03 23.77
N LEU A 133 -18.43 3.91 24.08
CA LEU A 133 -19.77 3.81 24.65
C LEU A 133 -19.64 3.29 26.08
N THR A 134 -20.19 4.01 27.06
CA THR A 134 -20.12 3.67 28.48
C THR A 134 -21.50 3.65 29.11
N ASP A 135 -21.67 2.94 30.22
CA ASP A 135 -22.82 3.12 31.09
C ASP A 135 -22.77 4.53 31.70
N SER A 136 -23.88 5.25 31.68
CA SER A 136 -23.96 6.61 32.23
C SER A 136 -23.63 6.67 33.74
N SER A 137 -23.81 5.57 34.47
CA SER A 137 -23.47 5.42 35.89
C SER A 137 -22.04 4.94 36.15
N ASN A 138 -21.38 4.31 35.17
CA ASN A 138 -20.00 3.86 35.28
C ASN A 138 -19.21 4.20 34.01
N LEU A 139 -18.67 5.42 33.97
CA LEU A 139 -17.85 5.91 32.85
C LEU A 139 -16.47 5.24 32.74
N SER A 140 -16.09 4.39 33.69
CA SER A 140 -14.78 3.71 33.70
C SER A 140 -14.78 2.41 32.89
N GLU A 141 -15.96 1.83 32.66
CA GLU A 141 -16.11 0.58 31.93
C GLU A 141 -16.65 0.86 30.52
N PHE A 142 -15.89 0.42 29.51
CA PHE A 142 -16.26 0.60 28.12
C PHE A 142 -17.11 -0.59 27.68
N LEU A 143 -18.37 -0.32 27.32
CA LEU A 143 -19.28 -1.30 26.72
C LEU A 143 -18.90 -1.58 25.26
N TRP A 144 -18.38 -0.54 24.58
CA TRP A 144 -17.86 -0.61 23.22
C TRP A 144 -16.79 0.46 23.01
N GLN A 145 -15.82 0.21 22.13
CA GLN A 145 -14.83 1.22 21.74
C GLN A 145 -14.35 1.06 20.30
N SER A 146 -14.15 2.18 19.61
CA SER A 146 -13.65 2.21 18.22
C SER A 146 -12.28 1.55 18.06
N PHE A 147 -11.43 1.60 19.08
CA PHE A 147 -10.10 0.97 19.06
C PHE A 147 -10.15 -0.56 18.99
N ASP A 148 -11.27 -1.18 19.34
CA ASP A 148 -11.51 -2.63 19.18
C ASP A 148 -12.02 -2.98 17.76
N HIS A 149 -12.46 -1.97 17.00
CA HIS A 149 -12.96 -2.10 15.63
C HIS A 149 -12.20 -1.19 14.66
N PRO A 150 -10.88 -1.38 14.50
CA PRO A 150 -10.06 -0.53 13.66
C PRO A 150 -10.46 -0.59 12.17
N THR A 151 -10.02 0.42 11.41
CA THR A 151 -10.10 0.44 9.95
C THR A 151 -8.72 0.27 9.33
N ASP A 152 -8.12 1.30 8.76
CA ASP A 152 -6.78 1.28 8.16
C ASP A 152 -5.70 1.90 9.06
N THR A 153 -6.10 2.68 10.06
CA THR A 153 -5.19 3.53 10.85
C THR A 153 -5.03 3.06 12.29
N PHE A 154 -3.78 2.88 12.73
CA PHE A 154 -3.40 2.49 14.08
C PHE A 154 -2.98 3.69 14.95
N PHE A 155 -3.81 3.98 15.96
CA PHE A 155 -3.64 5.10 16.88
C PHE A 155 -2.65 4.83 18.02
N PRO A 156 -1.99 5.87 18.56
CA PRO A 156 -1.22 5.74 19.79
C PRO A 156 -2.11 5.30 20.96
N GLY A 157 -1.69 4.27 21.68
CA GLY A 157 -2.40 3.69 22.83
C GLY A 157 -3.46 2.65 22.48
N ALA A 158 -3.79 2.47 21.19
CA ALA A 158 -4.63 1.35 20.76
C ALA A 158 -3.86 0.01 20.85
N LYS A 159 -4.60 -1.10 20.86
CA LYS A 159 -4.03 -2.45 20.81
C LYS A 159 -4.13 -3.00 19.39
N HIS A 160 -3.04 -3.52 18.86
CA HIS A 160 -3.03 -4.25 17.60
C HIS A 160 -2.82 -5.74 17.87
N GLY A 161 -3.80 -6.59 17.57
CA GLY A 161 -3.75 -8.03 17.82
C GLY A 161 -4.94 -8.55 18.61
N TRP A 162 -4.72 -9.64 19.34
CA TRP A 162 -5.74 -10.55 19.83
C TRP A 162 -6.12 -10.29 21.28
N ASP A 163 -7.42 -10.20 21.52
CA ASP A 163 -8.02 -10.57 22.79
C ASP A 163 -8.41 -12.05 22.72
N LYS A 164 -7.70 -12.91 23.45
CA LYS A 164 -7.90 -14.36 23.40
C LYS A 164 -9.16 -14.79 24.15
N ALA A 165 -9.66 -13.97 25.08
CA ALA A 165 -10.86 -14.28 25.85
C ALA A 165 -12.13 -14.08 25.03
N THR A 166 -12.18 -13.02 24.21
CA THR A 166 -13.32 -12.73 23.32
C THR A 166 -13.16 -13.30 21.90
N GLY A 167 -11.94 -13.68 21.52
CA GLY A 167 -11.60 -14.07 20.14
C GLY A 167 -11.45 -12.88 19.19
N LEU A 168 -11.50 -11.64 19.69
CA LEU A 168 -11.40 -10.43 18.89
C LEU A 168 -9.96 -10.21 18.38
N ASN A 169 -9.81 -10.14 17.04
CA ASN A 169 -8.58 -9.73 16.38
C ASN A 169 -8.68 -8.29 15.87
N ARG A 170 -7.88 -7.39 16.46
CA ARG A 170 -7.76 -5.99 16.06
C ARG A 170 -6.79 -5.85 14.89
N ARG A 171 -7.20 -6.33 13.71
CA ARG A 171 -6.44 -6.22 12.46
C ARG A 171 -6.79 -4.94 11.70
N PHE A 172 -5.80 -4.36 11.02
CA PHE A 172 -6.01 -3.17 10.19
C PHE A 172 -6.14 -3.60 8.73
N VAL A 173 -7.11 -3.03 8.02
CA VAL A 173 -7.41 -3.39 6.63
C VAL A 173 -7.44 -2.14 5.78
N SER A 174 -6.69 -2.16 4.67
CA SER A 174 -6.56 -1.03 3.74
C SER A 174 -7.92 -0.57 3.23
N TRP A 175 -7.97 0.66 2.74
CA TRP A 175 -9.08 1.11 1.91
C TRP A 175 -9.06 0.41 0.55
N LYS A 176 -10.21 0.38 -0.12
CA LYS A 176 -10.32 -0.18 -1.46
C LYS A 176 -9.67 0.72 -2.52
N SER A 177 -9.72 2.03 -2.33
CA SER A 177 -9.04 3.03 -3.17
C SER A 177 -8.93 4.35 -2.42
N LEU A 178 -8.26 5.36 -3.00
CA LEU A 178 -8.11 6.69 -2.39
C LEU A 178 -9.44 7.36 -2.02
N THR A 179 -10.51 7.07 -2.75
CA THR A 179 -11.84 7.69 -2.57
C THR A 179 -12.89 6.72 -2.02
N ASN A 180 -12.53 5.45 -1.79
CA ASN A 180 -13.47 4.43 -1.32
C ASN A 180 -12.94 3.73 -0.05
N PRO A 181 -13.48 4.06 1.15
CA PRO A 181 -13.03 3.52 2.42
C PRO A 181 -13.51 2.09 2.68
N ALA A 182 -14.31 1.50 1.78
CA ALA A 182 -14.69 0.09 1.89
C ALA A 182 -13.46 -0.82 2.05
N THR A 183 -13.69 -2.03 2.55
CA THR A 183 -12.67 -3.03 2.78
C THR A 183 -11.82 -3.26 1.53
N GLY A 184 -10.52 -3.00 1.65
CA GLY A 184 -9.53 -3.17 0.59
C GLY A 184 -9.07 -4.60 0.42
N VAL A 185 -7.83 -4.79 -0.05
CA VAL A 185 -7.25 -6.13 -0.33
C VAL A 185 -6.07 -6.49 0.55
N TYR A 186 -5.54 -5.55 1.34
CA TYR A 186 -4.39 -5.78 2.20
C TYR A 186 -4.77 -5.60 3.65
N TYR A 187 -4.21 -6.45 4.51
CA TYR A 187 -4.35 -6.30 5.93
C TYR A 187 -3.02 -6.51 6.66
N TYR A 188 -2.98 -5.95 7.86
CA TYR A 188 -1.87 -5.98 8.78
C TYR A 188 -2.39 -6.60 10.09
N GLU A 189 -1.74 -7.66 10.56
CA GLU A 189 -2.13 -8.36 11.78
C GLU A 189 -0.95 -8.93 12.58
N VAL A 190 -1.14 -9.07 13.90
CA VAL A 190 -0.21 -9.83 14.74
C VAL A 190 -0.34 -11.31 14.39
N ASP A 191 0.78 -11.92 14.05
CA ASP A 191 0.85 -13.34 13.69
C ASP A 191 0.22 -14.19 14.81
N PRO A 192 -0.79 -15.01 14.52
CA PRO A 192 -1.40 -15.89 15.52
C PRO A 192 -0.46 -17.02 15.98
N ALA A 193 0.60 -17.33 15.23
CA ALA A 193 1.58 -18.37 15.56
C ALA A 193 2.42 -18.03 16.81
N ALA A 194 3.35 -18.92 17.19
CA ALA A 194 4.17 -18.75 18.38
C ALA A 194 5.12 -17.54 18.31
N VAL A 195 5.46 -17.05 17.11
CA VAL A 195 6.41 -15.94 16.94
C VAL A 195 5.73 -14.61 17.25
N ASP A 196 6.41 -13.76 18.02
CA ASP A 196 5.97 -12.39 18.32
C ASP A 196 6.34 -11.46 17.17
N GLN A 197 5.56 -11.49 16.11
CA GLN A 197 5.76 -10.67 14.92
C GLN A 197 4.44 -10.12 14.38
N ILE A 198 4.56 -9.15 13.48
CA ILE A 198 3.44 -8.57 12.75
C ILE A 198 3.65 -8.86 11.28
N VAL A 199 2.58 -9.24 10.61
CA VAL A 199 2.60 -9.66 9.21
C VAL A 199 1.69 -8.79 8.36
N LEU A 200 2.10 -8.63 7.11
CA LEU A 200 1.30 -8.04 6.05
C LEU A 200 0.87 -9.15 5.09
N VAL A 201 -0.43 -9.19 4.80
CA VAL A 201 -1.05 -10.27 4.05
C VAL A 201 -2.10 -9.71 3.10
N ALA A 202 -2.25 -10.34 1.94
CA ALA A 202 -3.37 -10.08 1.04
C ALA A 202 -4.61 -10.86 1.51
N LEU A 203 -5.79 -10.25 1.48
CA LEU A 203 -7.05 -10.87 1.96
C LEU A 203 -7.37 -12.22 1.32
N ASN A 204 -6.90 -12.46 0.10
CA ASN A 204 -7.12 -13.70 -0.65
C ASN A 204 -5.95 -14.69 -0.53
N SER A 205 -4.96 -14.40 0.33
CA SER A 205 -3.79 -15.25 0.58
C SER A 205 -3.71 -15.59 2.07
N SER A 206 -3.20 -16.78 2.38
CA SER A 206 -2.83 -17.16 3.75
C SER A 206 -1.34 -16.96 4.03
N ILE A 207 -0.58 -16.53 3.02
CA ILE A 207 0.88 -16.42 3.09
C ILE A 207 1.25 -14.93 3.19
N PRO A 208 1.97 -14.53 4.24
CA PRO A 208 2.40 -13.15 4.40
C PRO A 208 3.46 -12.78 3.36
N TYR A 209 3.28 -11.65 2.68
CA TYR A 209 4.30 -11.14 1.77
C TYR A 209 5.43 -10.43 2.50
N TRP A 210 5.14 -9.90 3.69
CA TRP A 210 6.12 -9.26 4.55
C TRP A 210 5.87 -9.58 6.03
N SER A 211 6.96 -9.62 6.80
CA SER A 211 6.92 -9.75 8.25
C SER A 211 7.84 -8.71 8.89
N SER A 212 7.43 -8.20 10.04
CA SER A 212 8.26 -7.35 10.90
C SER A 212 9.47 -8.10 11.46
N GLY A 213 9.48 -9.42 11.41
CA GLY A 213 10.39 -10.26 12.18
C GLY A 213 10.06 -10.23 13.68
N ALA A 214 10.72 -11.11 14.43
CA ALA A 214 10.46 -11.30 15.85
C ALA A 214 10.75 -10.04 16.69
N TRP A 215 9.89 -9.80 17.68
CA TRP A 215 10.06 -8.78 18.70
C TRP A 215 11.21 -9.16 19.64
N ASN A 216 12.20 -8.26 19.79
CA ASN A 216 13.38 -8.51 20.62
C ASN A 216 13.30 -7.87 22.03
N GLY A 217 12.12 -7.39 22.44
CA GLY A 217 11.92 -6.63 23.67
C GLY A 217 11.95 -5.11 23.51
N LYS A 218 12.53 -4.60 22.41
CA LYS A 218 12.64 -3.15 22.13
C LYS A 218 12.07 -2.76 20.77
N TYR A 219 12.29 -3.57 19.76
CA TYR A 219 11.85 -3.35 18.38
C TYR A 219 11.66 -4.69 17.65
N PHE A 220 11.01 -4.65 16.49
CA PHE A 220 10.94 -5.79 15.58
C PHE A 220 12.19 -5.86 14.72
N SER A 221 12.78 -7.04 14.54
CA SER A 221 14.08 -7.20 13.86
C SER A 221 14.11 -6.68 12.40
N GLY A 222 12.98 -6.73 11.70
CA GLY A 222 12.78 -6.16 10.37
C GLY A 222 12.44 -4.67 10.34
N ILE A 223 12.35 -4.02 11.50
CA ILE A 223 12.13 -2.56 11.63
C ILE A 223 13.12 -1.95 12.65
N PRO A 224 14.44 -2.00 12.37
CA PRO A 224 15.46 -1.50 13.29
C PRO A 224 15.34 0.00 13.60
N GLU A 225 14.70 0.79 12.73
CA GLU A 225 14.46 2.22 12.95
C GLU A 225 13.64 2.51 14.22
N MET A 226 12.84 1.55 14.70
CA MET A 226 12.11 1.70 15.96
C MET A 226 13.06 1.87 17.15
N ALA A 227 14.27 1.31 17.09
CA ALA A 227 15.26 1.43 18.16
C ALA A 227 15.75 2.87 18.37
N ALA A 228 15.82 3.67 17.30
CA ALA A 228 16.35 5.03 17.32
C ALA A 228 15.31 6.07 17.78
N ARG A 229 14.03 5.70 17.89
CA ARG A 229 12.93 6.65 18.15
C ARG A 229 12.61 6.76 19.65
N HIS A 230 13.40 7.54 20.37
CA HIS A 230 13.15 7.85 21.80
C HIS A 230 11.76 8.46 22.08
N SER A 231 11.17 9.06 21.06
CA SER A 231 9.85 9.68 21.12
C SER A 231 8.69 8.68 21.15
N ILE A 232 8.91 7.40 20.79
CA ILE A 232 7.87 6.35 20.79
C ILE A 232 8.24 5.25 21.77
N SER A 233 7.34 4.96 22.71
CA SER A 233 7.43 3.79 23.58
C SER A 233 6.55 2.69 23.05
N ALA A 234 7.15 1.62 22.53
CA ALA A 234 6.46 0.46 22.00
C ALA A 234 6.53 -0.72 22.99
N LYS A 235 5.47 -1.54 23.01
CA LYS A 235 5.39 -2.75 23.83
C LYS A 235 4.71 -3.86 23.03
N PHE A 236 5.27 -5.06 23.11
CA PHE A 236 4.58 -6.28 22.73
C PHE A 236 4.16 -7.03 24.00
N VAL A 237 2.92 -7.49 24.04
CA VAL A 237 2.37 -8.30 25.13
C VAL A 237 1.96 -9.63 24.56
N HIS A 238 2.47 -10.70 25.14
CA HIS A 238 2.04 -12.06 24.86
C HIS A 238 1.75 -12.76 26.19
N SER A 239 0.49 -13.09 26.41
CA SER A 239 0.00 -13.84 27.58
C SER A 239 -1.11 -14.81 27.16
N ASP A 240 -1.62 -15.58 28.10
CA ASP A 240 -2.79 -16.47 27.87
C ASP A 240 -4.08 -15.70 27.58
N LYS A 241 -4.16 -14.43 27.99
CA LYS A 241 -5.36 -13.58 27.84
C LYS A 241 -5.34 -12.72 26.58
N GLU A 242 -4.16 -12.23 26.20
CA GLU A 242 -4.03 -11.26 25.11
C GLU A 242 -2.66 -11.39 24.42
N LYS A 243 -2.63 -11.16 23.10
CA LYS A 243 -1.42 -11.08 22.29
C LYS A 243 -1.50 -9.86 21.38
N TYR A 244 -0.80 -8.78 21.71
CA TYR A 244 -0.90 -7.53 20.97
C TYR A 244 0.37 -6.69 21.02
N TRP A 245 0.50 -5.84 20.02
CA TRP A 245 1.45 -4.74 19.98
C TRP A 245 0.74 -3.41 20.26
N THR A 246 1.40 -2.52 20.99
CA THR A 246 0.93 -1.16 21.25
C THR A 246 2.09 -0.18 21.28
N TYR A 247 1.81 1.09 21.03
CA TYR A 247 2.79 2.15 21.16
C TYR A 247 2.16 3.39 21.78
N LYS A 248 2.96 4.18 22.47
CA LYS A 248 2.58 5.49 23.02
C LYS A 248 3.62 6.52 22.64
N LEU A 249 3.16 7.76 22.58
CA LEU A 249 4.02 8.93 22.43
C LEU A 249 4.64 9.26 23.78
N VAL A 250 5.96 9.51 23.82
CA VAL A 250 6.67 9.88 25.04
C VAL A 250 6.68 11.41 25.13
N PRO A 251 5.91 12.04 26.05
CA PRO A 251 5.72 13.49 26.06
C PRO A 251 7.01 14.28 26.27
N GLN A 252 8.00 13.69 26.94
CA GLN A 252 9.29 14.32 27.23
C GLN A 252 10.15 14.57 25.98
N TYR A 253 9.95 13.78 24.92
CA TYR A 253 10.76 13.80 23.70
C TYR A 253 9.93 14.13 22.44
N MET A 254 8.71 14.66 22.63
CA MET A 254 7.81 15.03 21.54
C MET A 254 7.23 16.43 21.76
N ASP A 255 7.11 17.19 20.68
CA ASP A 255 6.23 18.37 20.68
C ASP A 255 4.81 17.91 21.08
N PRO A 256 4.18 18.55 22.08
CA PRO A 256 2.86 18.15 22.53
C PRO A 256 1.84 18.18 21.40
N ASN A 257 1.97 19.05 20.40
CA ASN A 257 1.06 19.19 19.26
C ASN A 257 1.35 18.23 18.11
N MET A 258 2.42 17.44 18.18
CA MET A 258 2.72 16.46 17.14
C MET A 258 1.65 15.38 17.11
N LEU A 259 1.24 15.01 15.89
CA LEU A 259 0.35 13.89 15.62
C LEU A 259 1.12 12.83 14.84
N THR A 260 0.81 11.56 15.08
CA THR A 260 1.35 10.44 14.32
C THR A 260 0.24 9.47 13.97
N ARG A 261 0.38 8.82 12.83
CA ARG A 261 -0.49 7.73 12.41
C ARG A 261 0.31 6.67 11.68
N HIS A 262 0.00 5.41 11.96
CA HIS A 262 0.45 4.29 11.14
C HIS A 262 -0.75 3.81 10.34
N VAL A 263 -0.65 3.72 9.03
CA VAL A 263 -1.75 3.34 8.14
C VAL A 263 -1.34 2.20 7.22
N ILE A 264 -2.20 1.20 7.04
CA ILE A 264 -2.07 0.25 5.93
C ILE A 264 -2.66 0.89 4.67
N ASP A 265 -1.78 1.32 3.78
CA ASP A 265 -2.14 2.08 2.59
C ASP A 265 -2.75 1.19 1.50
N ILE A 266 -3.46 1.81 0.56
CA ILE A 266 -4.01 1.11 -0.61
C ILE A 266 -2.92 0.41 -1.44
N SER A 267 -1.66 0.86 -1.34
CA SER A 267 -0.51 0.26 -2.00
C SER A 267 -0.01 -1.01 -1.32
N GLY A 268 -0.66 -1.50 -0.26
CA GLY A 268 -0.22 -2.66 0.53
C GLY A 268 1.01 -2.39 1.40
N GLN A 269 1.41 -1.12 1.56
CA GLN A 269 2.48 -0.76 2.48
C GLN A 269 1.91 -0.23 3.80
N MET A 270 2.52 -0.65 4.89
CA MET A 270 2.36 -0.01 6.18
C MET A 270 3.18 1.28 6.23
N LYS A 271 2.51 2.44 6.19
CA LYS A 271 3.14 3.76 6.17
C LYS A 271 3.01 4.45 7.52
N THR A 272 4.06 5.16 7.94
CA THR A 272 4.06 5.98 9.15
C THR A 272 4.17 7.45 8.77
N PHE A 273 3.23 8.24 9.26
CA PHE A 273 3.18 9.67 9.03
C PHE A 273 3.26 10.44 10.34
N ILE A 274 3.95 11.57 10.32
CA ILE A 274 3.94 12.56 11.39
C ILE A 274 3.41 13.88 10.85
N TRP A 275 2.76 14.65 11.71
CA TRP A 275 2.37 16.02 11.43
C TRP A 275 2.77 16.91 12.59
N MET A 276 3.36 18.06 12.26
CA MET A 276 3.80 19.07 13.22
C MET A 276 3.05 20.36 12.97
N LYS A 277 2.74 21.09 14.05
CA LYS A 277 2.05 22.38 13.95
C LYS A 277 2.83 23.33 13.04
N GLY A 278 2.15 23.90 12.06
CA GLY A 278 2.75 24.80 11.05
C GLY A 278 3.12 24.12 9.74
N THR A 279 3.07 22.78 9.65
CA THR A 279 3.20 22.07 8.37
C THR A 279 1.85 21.95 7.65
N PRO A 280 1.80 22.09 6.32
CA PRO A 280 0.55 22.05 5.56
C PRO A 280 -0.04 20.64 5.46
N ASP A 281 0.80 19.61 5.49
CA ASP A 281 0.41 18.21 5.28
C ASP A 281 1.30 17.26 6.10
N TRP A 282 0.89 15.99 6.15
CA TRP A 282 1.63 14.89 6.74
C TRP A 282 2.97 14.65 6.06
N VAL A 283 3.98 14.33 6.87
CA VAL A 283 5.30 13.87 6.40
C VAL A 283 5.40 12.36 6.62
N MET A 284 5.59 11.61 5.54
CA MET A 284 5.88 10.18 5.60
C MET A 284 7.32 9.96 6.04
N ILE A 285 7.52 9.18 7.10
CA ILE A 285 8.85 8.95 7.69
C ILE A 285 9.28 7.49 7.65
N ASN A 286 8.39 6.58 7.26
CA ASN A 286 8.68 5.16 7.12
C ASN A 286 7.59 4.46 6.30
N ALA A 287 7.97 3.45 5.51
CA ALA A 287 7.07 2.55 4.81
C ALA A 287 7.62 1.12 4.87
N GLN A 288 6.75 0.13 5.04
CA GLN A 288 7.08 -1.29 5.08
C GLN A 288 6.11 -2.11 4.21
N PRO A 289 6.57 -3.10 3.41
CA PRO A 289 7.97 -3.30 3.04
C PRO A 289 8.58 -2.04 2.40
N ARG A 290 9.90 -1.86 2.51
CA ARG A 290 10.58 -0.70 1.92
C ARG A 290 10.54 -0.74 0.39
N ASP A 291 10.82 -1.91 -0.15
CA ASP A 291 10.75 -2.18 -1.58
C ASP A 291 9.29 -2.44 -1.95
N GLN A 292 8.80 -1.68 -2.92
CA GLN A 292 7.39 -1.77 -3.32
C GLN A 292 7.10 -3.08 -4.04
N CYS A 293 8.09 -3.64 -4.74
CA CYS A 293 8.00 -4.95 -5.38
C CYS A 293 7.94 -6.14 -4.41
N ASP A 294 8.12 -5.93 -3.10
CA ASP A 294 7.88 -6.97 -2.09
C ASP A 294 6.42 -7.02 -1.62
N VAL A 295 5.57 -6.08 -2.05
CA VAL A 295 4.12 -6.12 -1.80
C VAL A 295 3.47 -7.16 -2.72
N ASP A 296 2.59 -7.99 -2.15
CA ASP A 296 1.83 -8.98 -2.91
C ASP A 296 0.96 -8.34 -4.00
N ALA A 297 1.05 -8.89 -5.20
CA ALA A 297 0.26 -8.52 -6.38
C ALA A 297 0.25 -7.01 -6.69
N ILE A 298 1.30 -6.28 -6.30
CA ILE A 298 1.44 -4.84 -6.57
C ILE A 298 1.41 -4.53 -8.07
N CYS A 299 1.94 -5.47 -8.86
CA CYS A 299 1.82 -5.48 -10.29
C CYS A 299 0.90 -6.64 -10.70
N GLY A 300 -0.03 -6.37 -11.61
CA GLY A 300 -0.98 -7.37 -12.09
C GLY A 300 -0.34 -8.52 -12.87
N PRO A 301 -1.14 -9.50 -13.34
CA PRO A 301 -0.62 -10.71 -13.97
C PRO A 301 0.30 -10.45 -15.17
N PHE A 302 1.31 -11.31 -15.35
CA PHE A 302 2.26 -11.29 -16.45
C PHE A 302 3.06 -9.98 -16.60
N THR A 303 3.29 -9.33 -15.46
CA THR A 303 4.18 -8.18 -15.33
C THR A 303 5.42 -8.57 -14.55
N ILE A 304 6.50 -7.81 -14.77
CA ILE A 304 7.71 -7.85 -13.96
C ILE A 304 7.83 -6.52 -13.21
N CYS A 305 8.04 -6.60 -11.90
CA CYS A 305 8.24 -5.45 -11.03
C CYS A 305 9.73 -5.13 -10.91
N ASN A 306 10.11 -3.85 -11.00
CA ASN A 306 11.48 -3.40 -10.79
C ASN A 306 11.50 -2.11 -9.97
N ASP A 307 12.05 -2.16 -8.76
CA ASP A 307 12.12 -1.01 -7.85
C ASP A 307 13.03 0.13 -8.40
N ASN A 308 13.93 -0.17 -9.35
CA ASN A 308 14.86 0.80 -9.92
C ASN A 308 14.35 1.49 -11.20
N ASN A 309 13.17 1.09 -11.72
CA ASN A 309 12.61 1.65 -12.95
C ASN A 309 11.31 2.40 -12.67
N PHE A 310 11.04 3.44 -13.46
CA PHE A 310 9.74 4.10 -13.51
C PHE A 310 9.18 4.05 -14.94
N PRO A 311 7.98 3.47 -15.16
CA PRO A 311 7.11 2.83 -14.19
C PRO A 311 7.69 1.50 -13.64
N GLN A 312 7.33 1.16 -12.40
CA GLN A 312 7.84 -0.02 -11.69
C GLN A 312 7.38 -1.34 -12.32
N CYS A 313 6.12 -1.43 -12.76
CA CYS A 313 5.58 -2.62 -13.41
C CYS A 313 5.66 -2.50 -14.93
N ASN A 314 6.23 -3.51 -15.57
CA ASN A 314 6.29 -3.62 -17.03
C ASN A 314 5.76 -4.97 -17.49
N CYS A 315 5.15 -5.04 -18.67
CA CYS A 315 4.76 -6.32 -19.25
C CYS A 315 5.99 -7.19 -19.50
N MET A 316 5.86 -8.49 -19.24
CA MET A 316 6.85 -9.46 -19.67
C MET A 316 6.95 -9.52 -21.20
N GLU A 317 8.09 -9.99 -21.70
CA GLU A 317 8.28 -10.19 -23.14
C GLU A 317 7.22 -11.14 -23.72
N GLY A 318 6.67 -10.78 -24.87
CA GLY A 318 5.53 -11.50 -25.48
C GLY A 318 4.15 -11.12 -24.94
N PHE A 319 4.06 -10.16 -24.01
CA PHE A 319 2.80 -9.65 -23.46
C PHE A 319 2.58 -8.17 -23.76
N THR A 320 1.33 -7.72 -23.71
CA THR A 320 0.90 -6.34 -23.90
C THR A 320 -0.10 -5.94 -22.82
N ILE A 321 -0.19 -4.64 -22.54
CA ILE A 321 -1.10 -4.08 -21.54
C ILE A 321 -2.54 -4.50 -21.84
N THR A 322 -3.24 -5.02 -20.82
CA THR A 322 -4.64 -5.47 -20.97
C THR A 322 -5.60 -4.28 -21.12
N SER A 323 -5.41 -3.23 -20.31
CA SER A 323 -6.24 -2.02 -20.30
C SER A 323 -5.36 -0.78 -20.33
N PRO A 324 -5.14 -0.16 -21.50
CA PRO A 324 -4.32 1.06 -21.60
C PRO A 324 -4.87 2.21 -20.75
N LYS A 325 -6.20 2.34 -20.65
CA LYS A 325 -6.86 3.39 -19.85
C LYS A 325 -6.50 3.31 -18.37
N ASP A 326 -6.55 2.11 -17.80
CA ASP A 326 -6.17 1.89 -16.39
C ASP A 326 -4.66 2.13 -16.23
N TRP A 327 -3.89 1.70 -17.23
CA TRP A 327 -2.44 1.87 -17.24
C TRP A 327 -1.99 3.33 -17.25
N ASP A 328 -2.74 4.22 -17.91
CA ASP A 328 -2.51 5.67 -17.94
C ASP A 328 -2.85 6.33 -16.60
N LEU A 329 -3.73 5.72 -15.81
CA LEU A 329 -4.11 6.14 -14.45
C LEU A 329 -3.23 5.51 -13.36
N GLU A 330 -2.11 4.89 -13.75
CA GLU A 330 -1.20 4.14 -12.87
C GLU A 330 -1.84 2.91 -12.18
N ASP A 331 -3.05 2.52 -12.57
CA ASP A 331 -3.66 1.26 -12.14
C ASP A 331 -3.08 0.10 -12.95
N ARG A 332 -2.41 -0.80 -12.25
CA ARG A 332 -1.67 -1.92 -12.85
C ARG A 332 -2.26 -3.27 -12.47
N ALA A 333 -3.41 -3.29 -11.78
CA ALA A 333 -4.06 -4.52 -11.32
C ALA A 333 -4.47 -5.44 -12.49
N GLY A 334 -4.88 -4.86 -13.62
CA GLY A 334 -5.26 -5.60 -14.82
C GLY A 334 -4.10 -6.33 -15.52
N GLY A 335 -2.85 -5.96 -15.21
CA GLY A 335 -1.65 -6.59 -15.75
C GLY A 335 -1.61 -6.61 -17.28
N CYS A 336 -1.03 -7.68 -17.82
CA CYS A 336 -0.78 -7.84 -19.24
C CYS A 336 -1.38 -9.13 -19.79
N SER A 337 -1.66 -9.13 -21.09
CA SER A 337 -2.21 -10.26 -21.84
C SER A 337 -1.25 -10.68 -22.95
N ARG A 338 -1.27 -11.95 -23.33
CA ARG A 338 -0.39 -12.49 -24.37
C ARG A 338 -0.64 -11.78 -25.70
N LYS A 339 0.44 -11.41 -26.41
CA LYS A 339 0.35 -10.87 -27.78
C LYS A 339 -0.17 -11.93 -28.75
N THR A 340 0.35 -13.16 -28.64
CA THR A 340 -0.07 -14.30 -29.45
C THR A 340 -0.57 -15.42 -28.55
N LYS A 341 -1.69 -16.05 -28.93
CA LYS A 341 -2.23 -17.21 -28.22
C LYS A 341 -1.25 -18.38 -28.27
N LEU A 342 -1.25 -19.18 -27.21
CA LEU A 342 -0.52 -20.44 -27.16
C LEU A 342 -1.17 -21.46 -28.10
N ASP A 343 -0.33 -22.29 -28.69
CA ASP A 343 -0.74 -23.40 -29.55
C ASP A 343 -0.57 -24.70 -28.77
N CYS A 344 -1.51 -24.95 -27.85
CA CYS A 344 -1.54 -26.14 -27.00
C CYS A 344 -2.91 -26.80 -27.05
N ILE A 345 -2.95 -28.07 -27.46
CA ILE A 345 -4.15 -28.88 -27.56
C ILE A 345 -3.94 -30.15 -26.74
N SER A 346 -4.83 -30.39 -25.77
CA SER A 346 -4.82 -31.62 -24.97
C SER A 346 -6.04 -32.46 -25.31
N ASN A 347 -5.81 -33.66 -25.85
CA ASN A 347 -6.85 -34.61 -26.25
C ASN A 347 -6.51 -36.00 -25.72
N ARG A 348 -7.42 -36.63 -24.98
CA ARG A 348 -7.34 -38.04 -24.54
C ARG A 348 -5.98 -38.47 -23.96
N GLY A 349 -5.33 -37.61 -23.17
CA GLY A 349 -4.05 -37.90 -22.51
C GLY A 349 -2.80 -37.61 -23.36
N THR A 350 -2.95 -37.19 -24.61
CA THR A 350 -1.85 -36.67 -25.45
C THR A 350 -1.96 -35.16 -25.58
N THR A 351 -0.85 -34.46 -25.31
CA THR A 351 -0.76 -33.00 -25.47
C THR A 351 0.15 -32.69 -26.64
N HIS A 352 -0.34 -31.89 -27.58
CA HIS A 352 0.43 -31.38 -28.71
C HIS A 352 0.60 -29.88 -28.57
N THR A 353 1.84 -29.40 -28.67
CA THR A 353 2.14 -27.97 -28.56
C THR A 353 3.36 -27.59 -29.39
N THR A 354 3.31 -26.43 -30.05
CA THR A 354 4.49 -25.82 -30.69
C THR A 354 5.13 -24.73 -29.83
N ASP A 355 4.51 -24.39 -28.70
CA ASP A 355 5.01 -23.41 -27.75
C ASP A 355 6.46 -23.65 -27.33
N LYS A 356 7.14 -22.56 -27.00
CA LYS A 356 8.53 -22.56 -26.56
C LYS A 356 8.68 -21.72 -25.32
N PHE A 357 9.83 -21.85 -24.67
CA PHE A 357 10.16 -21.04 -23.51
C PHE A 357 11.10 -19.90 -23.85
N TYR A 358 10.84 -18.75 -23.23
CA TYR A 358 11.72 -17.60 -23.19
C TYR A 358 12.39 -17.52 -21.82
N SER A 359 13.71 -17.44 -21.81
CA SER A 359 14.51 -17.40 -20.58
C SER A 359 14.60 -15.97 -20.05
N MET A 360 14.22 -15.80 -18.80
CA MET A 360 14.25 -14.55 -18.05
C MET A 360 15.14 -14.72 -16.82
N PRO A 361 16.45 -14.44 -16.94
CA PRO A 361 17.37 -14.52 -15.81
C PRO A 361 17.21 -13.34 -14.85
N CYS A 362 17.85 -13.44 -13.68
CA CYS A 362 17.92 -12.39 -12.66
C CYS A 362 16.53 -11.98 -12.15
N VAL A 363 15.70 -12.97 -11.82
CA VAL A 363 14.38 -12.71 -11.23
C VAL A 363 14.28 -13.33 -9.85
N LYS A 364 13.50 -12.70 -8.98
CA LYS A 364 12.99 -13.33 -7.75
C LYS A 364 11.65 -13.96 -8.11
N LEU A 365 11.54 -15.27 -7.88
CA LEU A 365 10.34 -16.04 -8.20
C LEU A 365 9.29 -15.92 -7.07
N PRO A 366 8.01 -16.21 -7.36
CA PRO A 366 6.97 -16.22 -6.36
C PRO A 366 7.22 -17.38 -5.39
N LYS A 367 6.96 -17.15 -4.10
CA LYS A 367 7.26 -18.12 -3.03
C LYS A 367 6.46 -19.42 -3.11
N ASP A 368 5.32 -19.42 -3.81
CA ASP A 368 4.31 -20.48 -3.72
C ASP A 368 4.32 -21.41 -4.93
N ALA A 369 5.48 -21.62 -5.55
CA ALA A 369 5.58 -22.52 -6.68
C ALA A 369 5.50 -23.97 -6.18
N PRO A 370 4.49 -24.77 -6.59
CA PRO A 370 4.47 -26.18 -6.25
C PRO A 370 5.70 -26.86 -6.84
N GLU A 371 6.47 -27.51 -5.98
CA GLU A 371 7.55 -28.40 -6.39
C GLU A 371 6.96 -29.60 -7.13
N VAL A 372 7.64 -29.98 -8.21
CA VAL A 372 7.24 -31.13 -9.01
C VAL A 372 8.32 -32.19 -8.84
N ASP A 373 8.05 -33.15 -7.96
CA ASP A 373 8.96 -34.25 -7.60
C ASP A 373 9.44 -35.09 -8.80
N ALA A 374 8.75 -35.01 -9.94
CA ALA A 374 8.95 -35.87 -11.10
C ALA A 374 10.02 -35.41 -12.11
N ALA A 375 10.63 -34.23 -11.95
CA ALA A 375 11.60 -33.70 -12.91
C ALA A 375 13.00 -33.56 -12.31
N ALA A 376 13.95 -34.37 -12.79
CA ALA A 376 15.35 -34.38 -12.34
C ALA A 376 16.25 -33.42 -13.14
N SER A 377 15.73 -32.83 -14.23
CA SER A 377 16.47 -31.90 -15.08
C SER A 377 15.61 -30.74 -15.57
N ALA A 378 16.24 -29.63 -15.94
CA ALA A 378 15.56 -28.48 -16.54
C ALA A 378 14.81 -28.86 -17.84
N SER A 379 15.34 -29.81 -18.62
CA SER A 379 14.66 -30.34 -19.81
C SER A 379 13.41 -31.15 -19.47
N GLU A 380 13.46 -31.99 -18.44
CA GLU A 380 12.28 -32.72 -17.97
C GLU A 380 11.22 -31.76 -17.45
N CYS A 381 11.61 -30.77 -16.65
CA CYS A 381 10.72 -29.73 -16.13
C CYS A 381 10.00 -28.98 -17.27
N ALA A 382 10.74 -28.65 -18.34
CA ALA A 382 10.18 -28.06 -19.56
C ALA A 382 9.15 -28.99 -20.24
N GLN A 383 9.44 -30.29 -20.35
CA GLN A 383 8.52 -31.26 -20.97
C GLN A 383 7.24 -31.44 -20.15
N VAL A 384 7.36 -31.54 -18.82
CA VAL A 384 6.20 -31.64 -17.92
C VAL A 384 5.32 -30.40 -18.09
N CYS A 385 5.91 -29.20 -18.14
CA CYS A 385 5.16 -27.97 -18.38
C CYS A 385 4.50 -27.95 -19.77
N LEU A 386 5.20 -28.35 -20.83
CA LEU A 386 4.62 -28.38 -22.19
C LEU A 386 3.42 -29.32 -22.31
N ASN A 387 3.47 -30.46 -21.60
CA ASN A 387 2.39 -31.44 -21.55
C ASN A 387 1.15 -30.96 -20.81
N ASN A 388 1.23 -29.85 -20.07
CA ASN A 388 0.10 -29.23 -19.37
C ASN A 388 -0.21 -27.86 -19.99
N CYS A 389 -1.33 -27.73 -20.72
CA CYS A 389 -1.70 -26.47 -21.38
C CYS A 389 -1.98 -25.30 -20.41
N SER A 390 -2.25 -25.58 -19.13
CA SER A 390 -2.39 -24.54 -18.11
C SER A 390 -1.04 -24.04 -17.59
N CYS A 391 0.06 -24.75 -17.85
CA CYS A 391 1.40 -24.33 -17.41
C CYS A 391 1.85 -23.07 -18.17
N THR A 392 2.24 -22.05 -17.43
CA THR A 392 2.66 -20.76 -17.96
C THR A 392 4.14 -20.49 -17.87
N ALA A 393 4.83 -21.06 -16.89
CA ALA A 393 6.27 -20.93 -16.74
C ALA A 393 6.82 -22.04 -15.85
N TYR A 394 8.12 -22.28 -15.95
CA TYR A 394 8.86 -23.11 -15.01
C TYR A 394 10.18 -22.47 -14.60
N SER A 395 10.78 -22.98 -13.54
CA SER A 395 12.15 -22.71 -13.11
C SER A 395 12.79 -24.04 -12.71
N PHE A 396 14.10 -24.12 -12.85
CA PHE A 396 14.87 -25.27 -12.40
C PHE A 396 16.13 -24.76 -11.69
N GLY A 397 16.28 -25.12 -10.42
CA GLY A 397 17.38 -24.68 -9.57
C GLY A 397 17.68 -25.69 -8.46
N ASP A 398 18.26 -25.22 -7.36
CA ASP A 398 18.70 -26.08 -6.26
C ASP A 398 17.54 -26.84 -5.57
N ASN A 399 16.34 -26.25 -5.57
CA ASN A 399 15.11 -26.87 -5.05
C ASN A 399 14.37 -27.73 -6.11
N GLY A 400 15.02 -28.05 -7.23
CA GLY A 400 14.43 -28.86 -8.30
C GLY A 400 13.54 -28.05 -9.26
N CYS A 401 12.45 -28.67 -9.71
CA CYS A 401 11.52 -28.12 -10.70
C CYS A 401 10.35 -27.39 -10.03
N SER A 402 10.20 -26.11 -10.34
CA SER A 402 9.07 -25.28 -9.93
C SER A 402 8.23 -24.90 -11.15
N MET A 403 6.90 -25.03 -11.05
CA MET A 403 6.00 -24.71 -12.16
C MET A 403 4.83 -23.83 -11.75
N TRP A 404 4.45 -22.90 -12.63
CA TRP A 404 3.30 -22.02 -12.43
C TRP A 404 2.24 -22.28 -13.50
N HIS A 405 0.99 -22.12 -13.08
CA HIS A 405 -0.18 -22.32 -13.92
C HIS A 405 -1.04 -21.06 -13.99
N ASN A 406 -1.79 -20.91 -15.08
CA ASN A 406 -2.75 -19.82 -15.31
C ASN A 406 -2.12 -18.42 -15.28
N LYS A 407 -2.26 -17.67 -14.18
CA LYS A 407 -1.77 -16.29 -14.08
C LYS A 407 -0.46 -16.28 -13.30
N LEU A 408 0.55 -15.62 -13.84
CA LEU A 408 1.82 -15.42 -13.16
C LEU A 408 1.85 -14.04 -12.49
N LEU A 409 2.09 -14.01 -11.19
CA LEU A 409 2.15 -12.79 -10.36
C LEU A 409 3.47 -12.76 -9.58
N ASN A 410 3.80 -11.63 -8.96
CA ASN A 410 4.91 -11.49 -8.01
C ASN A 410 6.30 -11.83 -8.58
N ILE A 411 6.52 -11.54 -9.86
CA ILE A 411 7.86 -11.64 -10.46
C ILE A 411 8.57 -10.30 -10.30
N ARG A 412 9.75 -10.32 -9.66
CA ARG A 412 10.58 -9.14 -9.42
C ARG A 412 11.89 -9.26 -10.17
N ALA A 413 12.28 -8.20 -10.88
CA ALA A 413 13.59 -8.08 -11.50
C ALA A 413 14.66 -7.82 -10.44
N LEU A 414 15.79 -8.48 -10.58
CA LEU A 414 16.99 -8.27 -9.78
C LEU A 414 18.12 -7.72 -10.66
N PRO A 415 19.08 -6.98 -10.08
CA PRO A 415 20.27 -6.56 -10.82
C PRO A 415 21.06 -7.77 -11.33
N CYS A 416 21.32 -7.83 -12.64
CA CYS A 416 22.22 -8.83 -13.23
C CYS A 416 23.68 -8.39 -13.03
N SER A 417 24.34 -8.84 -11.96
CA SER A 417 25.78 -8.70 -11.82
C SER A 417 26.47 -9.71 -12.75
N GLY A 418 27.42 -9.28 -13.59
CA GLY A 418 28.22 -10.18 -14.44
C GLY A 418 29.16 -11.13 -13.70
N THR A 419 29.17 -11.08 -12.37
CA THR A 419 29.84 -12.01 -11.47
C THR A 419 28.82 -13.02 -10.95
N ALA A 420 29.17 -14.31 -10.96
CA ALA A 420 28.32 -15.50 -10.71
C ALA A 420 27.54 -15.58 -9.37
N ASN A 421 27.44 -14.49 -8.60
CA ASN A 421 26.72 -14.41 -7.33
C ASN A 421 25.54 -13.43 -7.41
N SER A 422 24.72 -13.47 -8.47
CA SER A 422 23.38 -12.90 -8.38
C SER A 422 22.47 -13.92 -7.72
N ASN A 423 21.87 -13.59 -6.58
CA ASN A 423 20.83 -14.40 -5.89
C ASN A 423 19.54 -14.56 -6.72
N GLY A 424 19.58 -14.26 -8.03
CA GLY A 424 18.43 -14.28 -8.91
C GLY A 424 18.35 -15.57 -9.69
N GLU A 425 17.13 -16.09 -9.79
CA GLU A 425 16.81 -17.32 -10.48
C GLU A 425 16.48 -17.04 -11.95
N THR A 426 16.27 -18.10 -12.74
CA THR A 426 15.85 -17.99 -14.13
C THR A 426 14.44 -18.54 -14.31
N LEU A 427 13.51 -17.66 -14.69
CA LEU A 427 12.17 -18.05 -15.10
C LEU A 427 12.16 -18.38 -16.60
N TYR A 428 11.60 -19.54 -16.95
CA TYR A 428 11.33 -19.93 -18.33
C TYR A 428 9.85 -19.71 -18.64
N LEU A 429 9.55 -18.58 -19.28
CA LEU A 429 8.18 -18.16 -19.60
C LEU A 429 7.70 -18.83 -20.88
N ARG A 430 6.56 -19.54 -20.82
CA ARG A 430 5.96 -20.17 -22.01
C ARG A 430 5.39 -19.10 -22.93
N LEU A 431 5.76 -19.13 -24.19
CA LEU A 431 5.33 -18.23 -25.26
C LEU A 431 5.04 -19.02 -26.54
N SER A 432 4.32 -18.41 -27.49
CA SER A 432 4.16 -18.99 -28.82
C SER A 432 5.52 -19.11 -29.53
N ALA A 433 5.70 -20.12 -30.38
CA ALA A 433 6.93 -20.26 -31.17
C ALA A 433 7.27 -18.99 -31.98
N LYS A 434 6.23 -18.31 -32.48
CA LYS A 434 6.34 -17.07 -33.26
C LYS A 434 6.97 -15.95 -32.43
N ASP A 435 6.48 -15.74 -31.20
CA ASP A 435 6.99 -14.68 -30.33
C ASP A 435 8.45 -14.97 -29.91
N VAL A 436 8.76 -16.22 -29.55
CA VAL A 436 10.15 -16.61 -29.21
C VAL A 436 11.10 -16.37 -30.39
N GLN A 437 10.68 -16.71 -31.62
CA GLN A 437 11.50 -16.47 -32.81
C GLN A 437 11.68 -14.97 -33.09
N SER A 438 10.61 -14.17 -32.93
CA SER A 438 10.67 -12.72 -33.09
C SER A 438 11.65 -12.08 -32.11
N LEU A 439 11.60 -12.49 -30.83
CA LEU A 439 12.52 -12.00 -29.80
C LEU A 439 13.98 -12.37 -30.11
N LYS A 440 14.24 -13.60 -30.55
CA LYS A 440 15.59 -14.02 -30.98
C LYS A 440 16.12 -13.21 -32.16
N ASN A 441 15.29 -12.98 -33.16
CA ASN A 441 15.66 -12.19 -34.34
C ASN A 441 15.97 -10.74 -33.96
N ASN A 442 15.13 -10.12 -33.12
CA ASN A 442 15.35 -8.76 -32.65
C ASN A 442 16.67 -8.64 -31.86
N ARG A 443 16.92 -9.56 -30.92
CA ARG A 443 18.17 -9.59 -30.14
C ARG A 443 19.40 -9.76 -31.04
N ARG A 444 19.32 -10.61 -32.06
CA ARG A 444 20.40 -10.77 -33.05
C ARG A 444 20.66 -9.47 -33.83
N GLY A 445 19.61 -8.76 -34.22
CA GLY A 445 19.72 -7.46 -34.89
C GLY A 445 20.44 -6.41 -34.03
N ILE A 446 20.07 -6.31 -32.75
CA ILE A 446 20.71 -5.39 -31.78
C ILE A 446 22.20 -5.72 -31.62
N VAL A 447 22.55 -7.00 -31.43
CA VAL A 447 23.94 -7.42 -31.26
C VAL A 447 24.78 -7.08 -32.50
N ILE A 448 24.26 -7.35 -33.70
CA ILE A 448 24.94 -6.98 -34.94
C ILE A 448 25.15 -5.47 -34.99
N GLY A 449 24.12 -4.68 -34.71
CA GLY A 449 24.19 -3.22 -34.67
C GLY A 449 25.28 -2.68 -33.73
N ILE A 450 25.34 -3.20 -32.49
CA ILE A 450 26.36 -2.81 -31.49
C ILE A 450 27.77 -3.18 -31.97
N VAL A 451 27.96 -4.39 -32.51
CA VAL A 451 29.27 -4.85 -32.99
C VAL A 451 29.73 -4.02 -34.19
N THR A 452 28.84 -3.74 -35.14
CA THR A 452 29.16 -2.85 -36.28
C THR A 452 29.44 -1.42 -35.83
N GLY A 453 28.65 -0.87 -34.90
CA GLY A 453 28.81 0.50 -34.40
C GLY A 453 30.11 0.69 -33.63
N THR A 454 30.44 -0.25 -32.75
CA THR A 454 31.71 -0.23 -32.00
C THR A 454 32.91 -0.44 -32.93
N GLY A 455 32.80 -1.34 -33.91
CA GLY A 455 33.85 -1.55 -34.92
C GLY A 455 34.16 -0.28 -35.74
N VAL A 456 33.12 0.39 -36.26
CA VAL A 456 33.28 1.64 -37.02
C VAL A 456 33.87 2.75 -36.13
N PHE A 457 33.41 2.86 -34.89
CA PHE A 457 33.93 3.84 -33.95
C PHE A 457 35.42 3.63 -33.63
N VAL A 458 35.83 2.38 -33.34
CA VAL A 458 37.23 2.04 -33.07
C VAL A 458 38.12 2.28 -34.29
N LEU A 459 37.67 1.90 -35.49
CA LEU A 459 38.41 2.17 -36.72
C LEU A 459 38.53 3.67 -37.01
N GLY A 460 37.46 4.44 -36.77
CA GLY A 460 37.47 5.90 -36.89
C GLY A 460 38.46 6.55 -35.92
N LEU A 461 38.49 6.11 -34.66
CA LEU A 461 39.48 6.57 -33.68
C LEU A 461 40.90 6.21 -34.09
N PHE A 462 41.12 4.99 -34.59
CA PHE A 462 42.44 4.56 -35.06
C PHE A 462 42.93 5.41 -36.24
N ALA A 463 42.06 5.67 -37.22
CA ALA A 463 42.36 6.55 -38.35
C ALA A 463 42.65 8.00 -37.90
N LEU A 464 41.89 8.52 -36.93
CA LEU A 464 42.13 9.84 -36.35
C LEU A 464 43.50 9.92 -35.65
N ILE A 465 43.86 8.89 -34.87
CA ILE A 465 45.18 8.81 -34.21
C ILE A 465 46.29 8.80 -35.27
N LEU A 466 46.15 8.02 -36.34
CA LEU A 466 47.11 8.00 -37.44
C LEU A 466 47.23 9.36 -38.13
N LEU A 467 46.11 10.06 -38.39
CA LEU A 467 46.11 11.40 -38.96
C LEU A 467 46.83 12.41 -38.05
N ILE A 468 46.59 12.35 -36.73
CA ILE A 468 47.30 13.19 -35.75
C ILE A 468 48.80 12.89 -35.76
N MET A 469 49.19 11.60 -35.82
CA MET A 469 50.61 11.21 -35.91
C MET A 469 51.27 11.74 -37.19
N ILE A 470 50.60 11.62 -38.34
CA ILE A 470 51.10 12.14 -39.63
C ILE A 470 51.24 13.66 -39.58
N GLN A 471 50.26 14.39 -39.04
CA GLN A 471 50.33 15.85 -38.89
C GLN A 471 51.45 16.28 -37.94
N ARG A 472 51.68 15.55 -36.85
CA ARG A 472 52.79 15.82 -35.91
C ARG A 472 54.15 15.59 -36.58
N ASN A 473 54.30 14.53 -37.38
CA ASN A 473 55.52 14.27 -38.14
C ASN A 473 55.76 15.34 -39.22
N LYS A 474 54.71 15.79 -39.94
CA LYS A 474 54.84 16.92 -40.89
C LYS A 474 55.27 18.21 -40.21
N LYS A 475 54.71 18.55 -39.03
CA LYS A 475 55.18 19.72 -38.24
C LYS A 475 56.63 19.60 -37.79
N LYS A 476 57.11 18.37 -37.51
CA LYS A 476 58.51 18.12 -37.14
C LYS A 476 59.46 18.35 -38.33
N ASN A 477 59.08 17.90 -39.52
CA ASN A 477 59.89 18.11 -40.74
C ASN A 477 59.92 19.58 -41.19
N TYR A 478 58.80 20.31 -41.09
CA TYR A 478 58.79 21.76 -41.34
C TYR A 478 59.64 22.56 -40.33
N SER A 479 59.78 22.06 -39.09
CA SER A 479 60.67 22.65 -38.08
C SER A 479 62.16 22.36 -38.33
N GLU A 480 62.50 21.34 -39.10
CA GLU A 480 63.88 21.04 -39.50
C GLU A 480 64.25 21.82 -40.77
N ASP A 481 63.36 21.93 -41.76
CA ASP A 481 63.60 22.74 -42.97
C ASP A 481 63.66 24.25 -42.69
N ALA A 482 62.86 24.77 -41.77
CA ALA A 482 62.95 26.17 -41.33
C ALA A 482 64.28 26.50 -40.60
N ARG A 483 64.99 25.48 -40.09
CA ARG A 483 66.29 25.66 -39.43
C ARG A 483 67.44 25.83 -40.45
N TRP A 484 67.28 25.34 -41.67
CA TRP A 484 68.24 25.50 -42.77
C TRP A 484 68.09 26.82 -43.54
N CYS A 485 66.93 27.48 -43.48
CA CYS A 485 66.71 28.78 -44.14
C CYS A 485 67.15 30.00 -43.30
N LEU A 486 67.55 29.82 -42.04
CA LEU A 486 68.04 30.89 -41.16
C LEU A 486 69.57 30.90 -41.01
N SER A 487 70.30 30.06 -41.77
CA SER A 487 71.76 29.92 -41.70
C SER A 487 72.47 30.18 -43.03
N SER A 488 71.87 30.99 -43.93
CA SER A 488 72.49 31.47 -45.17
C SER A 488 72.66 32.97 -45.17
#